data_AF-A0A507FSB8-F1
#
_entry.id   AF-A0A507FSB8-F1
#
_cell.length_a   1.000
_cell.length_b   1.000
_cell.length_c   1.000
_cell.angle_alpha   90.00
_cell.angle_beta   90.00
_cell.angle_gamma   90.00
#
_symmetry.space_group_name_H-M   'P 1'
#
loop_
_entity.id
_entity.type
_entity.pdbx_description
1 polymer ?
#
loop_
_entity_poly.entity_id
_entity_poly.type
_entity_poly.pdbx_seq_one_letter_code
_entity_poly.pdbx_strand_id
1 'polypeptide(L)'
;MMVGDKATSEATLLAHCKRIERIINESGDTIATAEALTTAGALAGLGNAVSACGEGQPFAATVRALATVAQQRRVAGGDAEVRKALAVAGGRDALFSPRLAALVLSSLDASTDPDFQSACIAVIHDVSEQCEPVSGHHSEGLDSASVANVFRTLCTYLVVPKVFSSDLQTLTDSNSWKRIHAFKVDAKHLIEIISGSLKRISETGLESETYVELLTRCAAFLGDADSKWTSEDGKKSATDLLLVLNQNGSKNSVAKYAKEILEINVKPHFQIAVSSKREVIRREERGSFGVKKTKKNRDLDHQQVFENQPWKYEVVECVAVFEWVCSQLKDSEIIPVQHLVIPTVLAMMDDYDPIYKSRGIRMFRDVVLKKLTAQDIRVSGLGNVFFETLRICLSHHSSPEVLREAYPAIIELVDTLELKGSRESVVKLSIIMEEGIIRGLRLAIGGKLEIIRTIVRTVPDLIDQLEACSIKYLEPVVVLISEVLELHEHDFETQLLCCHSLESVVATCWPRIHLYCCVILKACAAAWVHLDRASKAEEKDTRLINSKTTSSRGNLRSALQGLVSLLQKVCGDAMRDDADLLLSLDADVFGPLLAIAE
;
A
#
# COMPACT_ATOMS: atom_id res chain seq x y z
N MET A 1 59.78 33.38 25.31
CA MET A 1 60.24 32.04 25.74
C MET A 1 59.33 31.64 26.90
N MET A 2 58.46 30.63 26.86
CA MET A 2 58.39 29.44 26.02
C MET A 2 57.02 29.35 25.32
N VAL A 3 57.03 29.26 23.99
CA VAL A 3 55.99 28.63 23.19
C VAL A 3 56.60 27.30 22.76
N GLY A 4 55.96 26.19 23.08
CA GLY A 4 56.40 24.87 22.62
C GLY A 4 56.01 23.77 23.59
N ASP A 5 54.78 23.25 23.47
CA ASP A 5 54.49 21.85 23.86
C ASP A 5 53.13 21.29 23.37
N LYS A 6 52.25 22.11 22.78
CA LYS A 6 51.00 21.59 22.19
C LYS A 6 51.23 20.84 20.86
N ALA A 7 52.14 21.32 20.02
CA ALA A 7 52.41 20.72 18.70
C ALA A 7 53.10 19.34 18.81
N THR A 8 53.87 19.10 19.88
CA THR A 8 54.54 17.82 20.15
C THR A 8 53.55 16.74 20.58
N SER A 9 52.50 17.09 21.34
CA SER A 9 51.42 16.16 21.72
C SER A 9 50.58 15.71 20.52
N GLU A 10 50.18 16.66 19.67
CA GLU A 10 49.31 16.41 18.51
C GLU A 10 50.03 15.62 17.41
N ALA A 11 51.31 15.92 17.16
CA ALA A 11 52.14 15.18 16.22
C ALA A 11 52.39 13.72 16.68
N THR A 12 52.49 13.50 18.00
CA THR A 12 52.71 12.15 18.57
C THR A 12 51.43 11.31 18.49
N LEU A 13 50.26 11.92 18.72
CA LEU A 13 48.94 11.29 18.56
C LEU A 13 48.66 10.95 17.10
N LEU A 14 48.91 11.87 16.17
CA LEU A 14 48.76 11.64 14.74
C LEU A 14 49.72 10.55 14.22
N ALA A 15 50.94 10.48 14.75
CA ALA A 15 51.89 9.42 14.43
C ALA A 15 51.45 8.04 14.96
N HIS A 16 50.77 7.98 16.12
CA HIS A 16 50.20 6.74 16.65
C HIS A 16 48.98 6.28 15.85
N CYS A 17 48.08 7.21 15.46
CA CYS A 17 46.93 6.90 14.61
C CYS A 17 47.36 6.36 13.24
N LYS A 18 48.32 7.00 12.57
CA LYS A 18 48.86 6.52 11.28
C LYS A 18 49.57 5.18 11.37
N ARG A 19 50.16 4.86 12.52
CA ARG A 19 50.80 3.56 12.77
C ARG A 19 49.77 2.45 12.96
N ILE A 20 48.67 2.73 13.66
CA ILE A 20 47.55 1.80 13.83
C ILE A 20 46.85 1.55 12.50
N GLU A 21 46.62 2.61 11.71
CA GLU A 21 46.03 2.53 10.37
C GLU A 21 46.87 1.67 9.41
N ARG A 22 48.21 1.81 9.44
CA ARG A 22 49.12 0.95 8.66
C ARG A 22 49.04 -0.53 9.08
N ILE A 23 48.98 -0.82 10.39
CA ILE A 23 48.88 -2.19 10.91
C ILE A 23 47.53 -2.84 10.53
N ILE A 24 46.45 -2.06 10.52
CA ILE A 24 45.12 -2.50 10.08
C ILE A 24 45.12 -2.82 8.57
N ASN A 25 45.72 -1.95 7.76
CA ASN A 25 45.76 -2.12 6.31
C ASN A 25 46.69 -3.26 5.84
N GLU A 26 47.73 -3.59 6.60
CA GLU A 26 48.68 -4.65 6.23
C GLU A 26 48.25 -6.05 6.68
N SER A 27 47.35 -6.18 7.66
CA SER A 27 47.07 -7.49 8.29
C SER A 27 45.86 -8.25 7.71
N GLY A 28 44.87 -7.58 7.09
CA GLY A 28 43.76 -8.22 6.35
C GLY A 28 42.86 -9.20 7.14
N ASP A 29 43.24 -9.55 8.37
CA ASP A 29 42.62 -10.56 9.22
C ASP A 29 42.45 -10.01 10.64
N THR A 30 41.20 -9.73 11.00
CA THR A 30 40.77 -9.01 12.21
C THR A 30 41.27 -9.60 13.53
N ILE A 31 41.59 -10.89 13.57
CA ILE A 31 42.04 -11.58 14.79
C ILE A 31 43.55 -11.35 15.02
N ALA A 32 44.35 -11.38 13.95
CA ALA A 32 45.79 -11.12 14.02
C ALA A 32 46.12 -9.65 14.32
N THR A 33 45.29 -8.71 13.81
CA THR A 33 45.41 -7.28 14.08
C THR A 33 45.20 -6.97 15.58
N ALA A 34 44.29 -7.69 16.24
CA ALA A 34 43.98 -7.52 17.66
C ALA A 34 45.11 -8.04 18.57
N GLU A 35 45.72 -9.18 18.23
CA GLU A 35 46.89 -9.69 18.96
C GLU A 35 48.12 -8.78 18.81
N ALA A 36 48.36 -8.25 17.61
CA ALA A 36 49.45 -7.31 17.33
C ALA A 36 49.31 -5.97 18.07
N LEU A 37 48.09 -5.43 18.18
CA LEU A 37 47.81 -4.20 18.94
C LEU A 37 47.96 -4.40 20.45
N THR A 38 47.76 -5.62 20.93
CA THR A 38 47.93 -6.00 22.34
C THR A 38 49.40 -6.21 22.70
N THR A 39 50.19 -6.83 21.82
CA THR A 39 51.65 -6.99 22.01
C THR A 39 52.42 -5.67 21.86
N ALA A 40 51.90 -4.71 21.08
CA ALA A 40 52.56 -3.42 20.83
C ALA A 40 52.35 -2.35 21.92
N GLY A 41 51.60 -2.62 23.00
CA GLY A 41 51.43 -1.69 24.13
C GLY A 41 50.62 -0.41 23.84
N ALA A 42 49.96 -0.31 22.68
CA ALA A 42 49.26 0.90 22.22
C ALA A 42 48.06 1.31 23.12
N LEU A 43 47.40 0.33 23.76
CA LEU A 43 46.28 0.58 24.68
C LEU A 43 46.73 1.19 26.02
N ALA A 44 47.96 0.89 26.47
CA ALA A 44 48.52 1.51 27.68
C ALA A 44 48.87 2.99 27.44
N GLY A 45 49.24 3.36 26.21
CA GLY A 45 49.50 4.75 25.81
C GLY A 45 48.25 5.63 25.84
N LEU A 46 47.09 5.09 25.45
CA LEU A 46 45.79 5.78 25.52
C LEU A 46 45.35 6.05 26.96
N GLY A 47 45.60 5.12 27.89
CA GLY A 47 45.31 5.32 29.32
C GLY A 47 46.13 6.46 29.94
N ASN A 48 47.39 6.59 29.56
CA ASN A 48 48.26 7.67 30.05
C ASN A 48 47.93 9.03 29.41
N ALA A 49 47.49 9.06 28.15
CA ALA A 49 47.03 10.27 27.48
C ALA A 49 45.72 10.82 28.10
N VAL A 50 44.82 9.93 28.54
CA VAL A 50 43.57 10.31 29.22
C VAL A 50 43.81 10.86 30.63
N SER A 51 44.86 10.40 31.32
CA SER A 51 45.27 10.94 32.64
C SER A 51 45.82 12.37 32.57
N ALA A 52 46.29 12.82 31.40
CA ALA A 52 46.83 14.16 31.19
C ALA A 52 45.76 15.25 30.95
N CYS A 53 44.51 14.87 30.67
CA CYS A 53 43.38 15.79 30.53
C CYS A 53 42.61 15.86 31.84
N GLY A 54 42.75 16.97 32.58
CA GLY A 54 42.25 17.15 33.95
C GLY A 54 40.78 16.80 34.19
N GLU A 55 40.50 16.39 35.42
CA GLU A 55 39.17 16.01 35.93
C GLU A 55 38.20 17.21 35.89
N GLY A 56 37.38 17.28 34.82
CA GLY A 56 36.35 18.31 34.71
C GLY A 56 35.61 18.39 33.39
N GLN A 57 36.03 17.68 32.33
CA GLN A 57 35.33 17.76 31.04
C GLN A 57 34.31 16.62 30.83
N PRO A 58 33.06 16.93 30.42
CA PRO A 58 32.01 15.95 30.15
C PRO A 58 32.37 14.96 29.02
N PHE A 59 33.26 15.37 28.11
CA PHE A 59 33.81 14.51 27.06
C PHE A 59 34.61 13.32 27.62
N ALA A 60 35.43 13.53 28.66
CA ALA A 60 36.23 12.47 29.29
C ALA A 60 35.38 11.47 30.10
N ALA A 61 34.19 11.88 30.56
CA ALA A 61 33.21 11.00 31.19
C ALA A 61 32.45 10.16 30.15
N THR A 62 32.10 10.78 29.01
CA THR A 62 31.39 10.13 27.89
C THR A 62 32.27 9.08 27.20
N VAL A 63 33.55 9.39 26.95
CA VAL A 63 34.52 8.44 26.39
C VAL A 63 34.80 7.30 27.37
N ARG A 64 34.86 7.55 28.68
CA ARG A 64 34.95 6.49 29.70
C ARG A 64 33.70 5.61 29.75
N ALA A 65 32.51 6.19 29.63
CA ALA A 65 31.26 5.44 29.59
C ALA A 65 31.19 4.54 28.34
N LEU A 66 31.57 5.06 27.17
CA LEU A 66 31.65 4.32 25.90
C LEU A 66 32.70 3.19 25.95
N ALA A 67 33.88 3.45 26.50
CA ALA A 67 34.91 2.43 26.70
C ALA A 67 34.46 1.34 27.69
N THR A 68 33.73 1.71 28.75
CA THR A 68 33.22 0.76 29.76
C THR A 68 32.09 -0.10 29.18
N VAL A 69 31.19 0.47 28.38
CA VAL A 69 30.11 -0.27 27.69
C VAL A 69 30.68 -1.23 26.64
N ALA A 70 31.71 -0.81 25.89
CA ALA A 70 32.40 -1.68 24.93
C ALA A 70 33.17 -2.81 25.63
N GLN A 71 33.79 -2.54 26.77
CA GLN A 71 34.48 -3.54 27.60
C GLN A 71 33.50 -4.54 28.25
N GLN A 72 32.32 -4.08 28.69
CA GLN A 72 31.31 -4.92 29.34
C GLN A 72 30.51 -5.78 28.34
N ARG A 73 30.22 -5.27 27.13
CA ARG A 73 29.68 -6.09 26.01
C ARG A 73 30.61 -7.24 25.61
N ARG A 74 31.93 -7.12 25.86
CA ARG A 74 32.92 -8.17 25.65
C ARG A 74 32.89 -9.31 26.68
N VAL A 75 32.32 -9.08 27.88
CA VAL A 75 32.49 -10.01 29.03
C VAL A 75 31.20 -10.72 29.47
N ALA A 76 30.00 -10.20 29.22
CA ALA A 76 28.77 -10.91 29.58
C ALA A 76 27.61 -10.67 28.59
N GLY A 77 27.12 -11.75 27.99
CA GLY A 77 25.89 -11.76 27.21
C GLY A 77 24.67 -11.61 28.10
N GLY A 78 24.28 -10.38 28.44
CA GLY A 78 23.07 -10.13 29.22
C GLY A 78 22.62 -8.67 29.24
N ASP A 79 21.39 -8.45 28.77
CA ASP A 79 20.66 -7.17 28.68
C ASP A 79 20.40 -6.49 30.06
N ALA A 80 20.62 -7.22 31.16
CA ALA A 80 20.38 -6.77 32.53
C ALA A 80 21.51 -5.89 33.11
N GLU A 81 22.77 -6.13 32.73
CA GLU A 81 23.92 -5.34 33.21
C GLU A 81 24.01 -3.98 32.50
N VAL A 82 23.65 -3.93 31.21
CA VAL A 82 23.56 -2.69 30.42
C VAL A 82 22.52 -1.74 31.03
N ARG A 83 21.36 -2.25 31.48
CA ARG A 83 20.34 -1.46 32.20
C ARG A 83 20.82 -0.97 33.56
N LYS A 84 21.67 -1.74 34.25
CA LYS A 84 22.24 -1.38 35.56
C LYS A 84 23.31 -0.29 35.42
N ALA A 85 24.14 -0.36 34.38
CA ALA A 85 25.11 0.69 34.04
C ALA A 85 24.44 2.00 33.59
N LEU A 86 23.34 1.91 32.83
CA LEU A 86 22.50 3.06 32.46
C LEU A 86 21.82 3.72 33.67
N ALA A 87 21.45 2.95 34.70
CA ALA A 87 20.88 3.48 35.94
C ALA A 87 21.93 4.21 36.81
N VAL A 88 23.19 3.77 36.80
CA VAL A 88 24.30 4.43 37.51
C VAL A 88 24.74 5.72 36.81
N ALA A 89 24.58 5.81 35.48
CA ALA A 89 24.78 7.04 34.71
C ALA A 89 23.66 8.09 34.93
N GLY A 90 22.56 7.73 35.59
CA GLY A 90 21.40 8.59 35.89
C GLY A 90 21.60 9.56 37.06
N GLY A 91 22.75 10.24 37.13
CA GLY A 91 22.89 11.44 37.96
C GLY A 91 21.96 12.55 37.44
N ARG A 92 21.28 13.25 38.37
CA ARG A 92 20.10 14.10 38.13
C ARG A 92 20.23 15.29 37.15
N ASP A 93 21.38 15.49 36.50
CA ASP A 93 21.63 16.65 35.62
C ASP A 93 22.11 16.30 34.21
N ALA A 94 21.98 15.05 33.76
CA ALA A 94 22.27 14.70 32.37
C ALA A 94 21.11 15.11 31.44
N LEU A 95 21.25 16.27 30.78
CA LEU A 95 20.37 16.81 29.72
C LEU A 95 20.30 15.96 28.44
N PHE A 96 21.01 14.84 28.40
CA PHE A 96 20.94 13.86 27.31
C PHE A 96 19.73 12.95 27.49
N SER A 97 19.09 12.54 26.40
CA SER A 97 18.24 11.35 26.42
C SER A 97 19.15 10.14 26.22
N PRO A 98 19.56 9.41 27.29
CA PRO A 98 20.27 8.13 27.15
C PRO A 98 19.51 7.13 26.28
N ARG A 99 18.20 7.37 26.06
CA ARG A 99 17.36 6.62 25.14
C ARG A 99 17.76 6.74 23.67
N LEU A 100 18.17 7.91 23.18
CA LEU A 100 18.55 8.12 21.77
C LEU A 100 19.92 7.51 21.47
N ALA A 101 20.89 7.75 22.35
CA ALA A 101 22.22 7.13 22.26
C ALA A 101 22.14 5.60 22.45
N ALA A 102 21.30 5.11 23.36
CA ALA A 102 21.03 3.68 23.50
C ALA A 102 20.30 3.10 22.28
N LEU A 103 19.34 3.82 21.68
CA LEU A 103 18.66 3.38 20.45
C LEU A 103 19.67 3.20 19.33
N VAL A 104 20.49 4.22 19.08
CA VAL A 104 21.50 4.22 18.02
C VAL A 104 22.58 3.15 18.29
N LEU A 105 23.09 3.04 19.51
CA LEU A 105 24.08 2.00 19.87
C LEU A 105 23.48 0.58 19.94
N SER A 106 22.15 0.46 20.04
CA SER A 106 21.43 -0.81 19.97
C SER A 106 21.07 -1.22 18.54
N SER A 107 20.90 -0.24 17.63
CA SER A 107 20.61 -0.47 16.21
C SER A 107 21.87 -0.62 15.36
N LEU A 108 23.00 -0.06 15.80
CA LEU A 108 24.31 -0.24 15.17
C LEU A 108 24.86 -1.63 15.47
N ASP A 109 24.40 -2.62 14.71
CA ASP A 109 25.03 -3.94 14.67
C ASP A 109 26.37 -3.85 13.92
N ALA A 110 27.36 -4.71 14.21
CA ALA A 110 28.67 -4.68 13.53
C ALA A 110 28.59 -4.93 12.01
N SER A 111 27.40 -5.29 11.52
CA SER A 111 27.05 -5.53 10.12
C SER A 111 26.50 -4.30 9.38
N THR A 112 26.25 -3.18 10.07
CA THR A 112 25.79 -1.92 9.43
C THR A 112 26.93 -1.19 8.73
N ASP A 113 26.60 -0.53 7.63
CA ASP A 113 27.54 0.24 6.80
C ASP A 113 28.26 1.32 7.65
N PRO A 114 29.61 1.34 7.70
CA PRO A 114 30.37 2.33 8.49
C PRO A 114 30.03 3.79 8.13
N ASP A 115 29.66 4.07 6.88
CA ASP A 115 29.26 5.41 6.46
C ASP A 115 27.91 5.82 7.07
N PHE A 116 26.99 4.86 7.20
CA PHE A 116 25.71 5.04 7.89
C PHE A 116 25.89 5.33 9.39
N GLN A 117 26.83 4.61 10.03
CA GLN A 117 27.16 4.83 11.43
C GLN A 117 27.72 6.24 11.64
N SER A 118 28.64 6.66 10.76
CA SER A 118 29.24 7.99 10.77
C SER A 118 28.21 9.10 10.59
N ALA A 119 27.27 8.94 9.64
CA ALA A 119 26.19 9.89 9.42
C ALA A 119 25.26 10.01 10.64
N CYS A 120 24.87 8.90 11.26
CA CYS A 120 24.05 8.93 12.48
C CYS A 120 24.79 9.61 13.65
N ILE A 121 26.09 9.34 13.81
CA ILE A 121 26.92 9.96 14.85
C ILE A 121 27.04 11.47 14.62
N ALA A 122 27.24 11.91 13.37
CA ALA A 122 27.29 13.32 13.01
C ALA A 122 25.98 14.04 13.36
N VAL A 123 24.83 13.45 13.04
CA VAL A 123 23.51 14.01 13.40
C VAL A 123 23.36 14.16 14.91
N ILE A 124 23.79 13.14 15.67
CA ILE A 124 23.68 13.16 17.14
C ILE A 124 24.61 14.22 17.73
N HIS A 125 25.81 14.36 17.17
CA HIS A 125 26.77 15.37 17.58
C HIS A 125 26.23 16.79 17.32
N ASP A 126 25.76 17.06 16.10
CA ASP A 126 25.23 18.38 15.72
C ASP A 126 23.97 18.74 16.50
N VAL A 127 23.05 17.79 16.71
CA VAL A 127 21.82 18.01 17.50
C VAL A 127 22.15 18.16 19.00
N SER A 128 23.21 17.50 19.48
CA SER A 128 23.67 17.64 20.87
C SER A 128 24.24 19.03 21.12
N GLU A 129 25.12 19.53 20.25
CA GLU A 129 25.69 20.88 20.40
C GLU A 129 24.60 21.98 20.37
N GLN A 130 23.51 21.75 19.64
CA GLN A 130 22.38 22.69 19.55
C GLN A 130 21.43 22.68 20.76
N CYS A 131 21.44 21.63 21.59
CA CYS A 131 20.53 21.51 22.75
C CYS A 131 21.12 22.06 24.06
N GLU A 132 22.39 22.47 24.09
CA GLU A 132 22.93 23.14 25.27
C GLU A 132 22.39 24.59 25.35
N PRO A 133 21.74 24.98 26.46
CA PRO A 133 21.31 26.35 26.65
C PRO A 133 22.57 27.20 26.85
N VAL A 134 23.03 27.86 25.78
CA VAL A 134 24.15 28.80 25.85
C VAL A 134 23.73 29.97 26.73
N SER A 135 24.13 29.92 28.00
CA SER A 135 24.03 31.01 28.96
C SER A 135 25.00 32.12 28.55
N GLY A 136 24.52 32.99 27.67
CA GLY A 136 25.06 34.33 27.47
C GLY A 136 26.49 34.40 26.97
N HIS A 137 26.70 34.18 25.67
CA HIS A 137 27.50 35.06 24.81
C HIS A 137 27.30 34.64 23.34
N HIS A 138 27.24 35.64 22.45
CA HIS A 138 26.93 35.60 21.02
C HIS A 138 26.91 34.22 20.34
N SER A 139 25.71 33.72 20.06
CA SER A 139 25.50 32.61 19.13
C SER A 139 25.82 33.09 17.72
N GLU A 140 27.00 32.74 17.21
CA GLU A 140 27.14 32.60 15.75
C GLU A 140 26.15 31.51 15.35
N GLY A 141 25.05 31.92 14.70
CA GLY A 141 24.02 30.99 14.26
C GLY A 141 24.65 29.95 13.35
N LEU A 142 24.50 28.67 13.72
CA LEU A 142 24.84 27.57 12.83
C LEU A 142 24.17 27.82 11.47
N ASP A 143 24.95 27.66 10.42
CA ASP A 143 24.50 27.80 9.05
C ASP A 143 23.36 26.79 8.81
N SER A 144 22.16 27.28 8.50
CA SER A 144 21.00 26.45 8.18
C SER A 144 21.32 25.43 7.07
N ALA A 145 22.29 25.75 6.21
CA ALA A 145 22.79 24.85 5.17
C ALA A 145 23.44 23.57 5.74
N SER A 146 24.12 23.64 6.89
CA SER A 146 24.75 22.46 7.52
C SER A 146 23.69 21.46 7.98
N VAL A 147 22.67 21.93 8.70
CA VAL A 147 21.54 21.10 9.15
C VAL A 147 20.77 20.52 7.97
N ALA A 148 20.53 21.31 6.93
CA ALA A 148 19.89 20.86 5.70
C ALA A 148 20.67 19.72 5.03
N ASN A 149 22.00 19.82 4.95
CA ASN A 149 22.86 18.79 4.36
C ASN A 149 22.84 17.48 5.16
N VAL A 150 22.77 17.56 6.48
CA VAL A 150 22.63 16.38 7.34
C VAL A 150 21.31 15.66 7.05
N PHE A 151 20.18 16.37 7.01
CA PHE A 151 18.89 15.76 6.67
C PHE A 151 18.84 15.21 5.23
N ARG A 152 19.42 15.91 4.25
CA ARG A 152 19.56 15.39 2.88
C ARG A 152 20.34 14.08 2.87
N THR A 153 21.45 14.01 3.60
CA THR A 153 22.27 12.80 3.72
C THR A 153 21.44 11.66 4.31
N LEU A 154 20.70 11.91 5.40
CA LEU A 154 19.79 10.90 5.97
C LEU A 154 18.69 10.46 5.00
N CYS A 155 18.15 11.36 4.19
CA CYS A 155 17.16 11.03 3.17
C CYS A 155 17.70 10.07 2.10
N THR A 156 19.01 10.12 1.79
CA THR A 156 19.61 9.17 0.84
C THR A 156 19.56 7.72 1.33
N TYR A 157 19.60 7.49 2.65
CA TYR A 157 19.48 6.16 3.26
C TYR A 157 18.03 5.68 3.37
N LEU A 158 17.04 6.57 3.20
CA LEU A 158 15.63 6.23 3.17
C LEU A 158 15.11 5.89 1.77
N VAL A 159 15.94 5.98 0.73
CA VAL A 159 15.60 5.58 -0.64
C VAL A 159 15.30 4.08 -0.66
N VAL A 160 14.15 3.69 -1.21
CA VAL A 160 13.77 2.27 -1.24
C VAL A 160 14.65 1.53 -2.24
N PRO A 161 15.36 0.46 -1.82
CA PRO A 161 16.24 -0.28 -2.72
C PRO A 161 15.46 -0.98 -3.84
N LYS A 162 16.04 -1.00 -5.05
CA LYS A 162 15.45 -1.67 -6.22
C LYS A 162 15.20 -3.17 -6.02
N VAL A 163 15.83 -3.81 -5.05
CA VAL A 163 15.58 -5.24 -4.73
C VAL A 163 14.10 -5.51 -4.41
N PHE A 164 13.37 -4.49 -3.93
CA PHE A 164 11.95 -4.59 -3.62
C PHE A 164 11.03 -4.61 -4.85
N SER A 165 11.55 -4.32 -6.05
CA SER A 165 10.79 -4.43 -7.29
C SER A 165 10.61 -5.87 -7.76
N SER A 166 11.51 -6.77 -7.33
CA SER A 166 11.47 -8.18 -7.71
C SER A 166 10.41 -8.93 -6.90
N ASP A 167 9.96 -10.07 -7.44
CA ASP A 167 9.15 -10.99 -6.66
C ASP A 167 10.01 -11.61 -5.55
N LEU A 168 9.74 -11.22 -4.30
CA LEU A 168 10.49 -11.69 -3.14
C LEU A 168 10.43 -13.21 -2.99
N GLN A 169 9.39 -13.87 -3.53
CA GLN A 169 9.27 -15.32 -3.49
C GLN A 169 10.34 -16.03 -4.33
N THR A 170 10.92 -15.33 -5.30
CA THR A 170 12.00 -15.85 -6.15
C THR A 170 13.39 -15.67 -5.53
N LEU A 171 13.50 -14.89 -4.45
CA LEU A 171 14.76 -14.69 -3.74
C LEU A 171 15.06 -15.90 -2.84
N THR A 172 15.93 -16.79 -3.32
CA THR A 172 16.43 -17.94 -2.56
C THR A 172 17.65 -17.61 -1.71
N ASP A 173 18.31 -16.48 -1.96
CA ASP A 173 19.52 -16.08 -1.27
C ASP A 173 19.24 -15.53 0.14
N SER A 174 19.82 -16.20 1.15
CA SER A 174 19.73 -15.80 2.56
C SER A 174 20.29 -14.40 2.82
N ASN A 175 21.30 -13.96 2.05
CA ASN A 175 21.89 -12.64 2.23
C ASN A 175 20.95 -11.52 1.74
N SER A 176 20.20 -11.75 0.66
CA SER A 176 19.19 -10.83 0.16
C SER A 176 18.06 -10.59 1.17
N TRP A 177 17.59 -11.64 1.85
CA TRP A 177 16.60 -11.53 2.93
C TRP A 177 17.14 -10.77 4.15
N LYS A 178 18.40 -11.02 4.54
CA LYS A 178 19.05 -10.26 5.62
C LYS A 178 19.13 -8.77 5.31
N ARG A 179 19.50 -8.40 4.07
CA ARG A 179 19.54 -7.00 3.61
C ARG A 179 18.17 -6.34 3.63
N ILE A 180 17.13 -7.05 3.17
CA ILE A 180 15.74 -6.55 3.20
C ILE A 180 15.30 -6.29 4.65
N HIS A 181 15.56 -7.23 5.56
CA HIS A 181 15.18 -7.05 6.96
C HIS A 181 15.98 -5.94 7.64
N ALA A 182 17.30 -5.87 7.38
CA ALA A 182 18.16 -4.79 7.88
C ALA A 182 17.63 -3.43 7.44
N PHE A 183 17.35 -3.24 6.14
CA PHE A 183 16.78 -2.00 5.63
C PHE A 183 15.48 -1.59 6.34
N LYS A 184 14.55 -2.52 6.58
CA LYS A 184 13.30 -2.22 7.29
C LYS A 184 13.53 -1.71 8.71
N VAL A 185 14.48 -2.31 9.42
CA VAL A 185 14.83 -1.94 10.79
C VAL A 185 15.58 -0.61 10.80
N ASP A 186 16.54 -0.42 9.91
CA ASP A 186 17.35 0.77 9.80
C ASP A 186 16.50 1.98 9.39
N ALA A 187 15.63 1.83 8.39
CA ALA A 187 14.70 2.87 7.96
C ALA A 187 13.78 3.34 9.09
N LYS A 188 13.26 2.40 9.90
CA LYS A 188 12.46 2.75 11.09
C LYS A 188 13.26 3.61 12.06
N HIS A 189 14.46 3.17 12.44
CA HIS A 189 15.29 3.90 13.39
C HIS A 189 15.70 5.27 12.85
N LEU A 190 16.04 5.37 11.57
CA LEU A 190 16.33 6.64 10.91
C LEU A 190 15.16 7.62 10.99
N ILE A 191 13.95 7.15 10.69
CA ILE A 191 12.75 7.97 10.78
C ILE A 191 12.53 8.45 12.22
N GLU A 192 12.76 7.61 13.22
CA GLU A 192 12.67 7.98 14.63
C GLU A 192 13.74 9.00 15.05
N ILE A 193 14.97 8.86 14.56
CA ILE A 193 16.07 9.81 14.77
C ILE A 193 15.70 11.16 14.15
N ILE A 194 15.29 11.18 12.88
CA ILE A 194 14.87 12.39 12.16
C ILE A 194 13.72 13.08 12.90
N SER A 195 12.70 12.32 13.32
CA SER A 195 11.58 12.83 14.10
C SER A 195 12.02 13.43 15.44
N GLY A 196 12.94 12.75 16.15
CA GLY A 196 13.51 13.23 17.40
C GLY A 196 14.29 14.54 17.23
N SER A 197 15.05 14.68 16.15
CA SER A 197 15.82 15.87 15.82
C SER A 197 14.90 17.03 15.39
N LEU A 198 13.90 16.77 14.55
CA LEU A 198 12.95 17.80 14.09
C LEU A 198 12.07 18.36 15.21
N LYS A 199 11.74 17.58 16.24
CA LYS A 199 11.02 18.08 17.43
C LYS A 199 11.82 19.10 18.24
N ARG A 200 13.16 19.11 18.09
CA ARG A 200 14.08 20.00 18.82
C ARG A 200 14.40 21.26 18.02
N ILE A 201 14.34 21.17 16.70
CA ILE A 201 14.60 22.29 15.80
C ILE A 201 13.31 23.11 15.67
N SER A 202 13.38 24.41 16.01
CA SER A 202 12.23 25.33 15.85
C SER A 202 11.84 25.52 14.37
N GLU A 203 10.57 25.91 14.14
CA GLU A 203 9.86 25.98 12.84
C GLU A 203 10.60 26.71 11.69
N THR A 204 11.59 27.56 11.99
CA THR A 204 12.24 28.46 11.02
C THR A 204 13.49 27.90 10.34
N GLY A 205 13.94 26.69 10.68
CA GLY A 205 15.28 26.21 10.32
C GLY A 205 15.43 25.40 9.04
N LEU A 206 14.36 24.82 8.48
CA LEU A 206 14.48 23.92 7.33
C LEU A 206 14.36 24.63 5.98
N GLU A 207 15.32 24.37 5.10
CA GLU A 207 15.23 24.75 3.69
C GLU A 207 14.04 24.04 3.01
N SER A 208 13.37 24.75 2.10
CA SER A 208 12.18 24.26 1.40
C SER A 208 12.43 22.95 0.66
N GLU A 209 13.60 22.81 0.04
CA GLU A 209 13.99 21.61 -0.72
C GLU A 209 14.16 20.39 0.19
N THR A 210 14.89 20.54 1.30
CA THR A 210 15.07 19.48 2.30
C THR A 210 13.73 19.05 2.91
N TYR A 211 12.83 20.00 3.11
CA TYR A 211 11.48 19.71 3.60
C TYR A 211 10.68 18.85 2.59
N VAL A 212 10.72 19.19 1.31
CA VAL A 212 10.07 18.41 0.22
C VAL A 212 10.65 17.01 0.12
N GLU A 213 11.97 16.88 0.24
CA GLU A 213 12.64 15.58 0.22
C GLU A 213 12.21 14.71 1.40
N LEU A 214 12.21 15.26 2.62
CA LEU A 214 11.75 14.56 3.82
C LEU A 214 10.30 14.09 3.69
N LEU A 215 9.39 14.97 3.24
CA LEU A 215 8.00 14.59 3.01
C LEU A 215 7.89 13.41 2.04
N THR A 216 8.60 13.49 0.91
CA THR A 216 8.58 12.47 -0.14
C THR A 216 9.12 11.14 0.37
N ARG A 217 10.28 11.15 1.05
CA ARG A 217 10.90 9.93 1.59
C ARG A 217 10.08 9.29 2.69
N CYS A 218 9.41 10.07 3.52
CA CYS A 218 8.56 9.54 4.59
C CYS A 218 7.24 8.99 4.03
N ALA A 219 6.66 9.65 3.03
CA ALA A 219 5.45 9.19 2.35
C ALA A 219 5.64 7.82 1.68
N ALA A 220 6.85 7.51 1.20
CA ALA A 220 7.19 6.20 0.64
C ALA A 220 6.90 5.03 1.60
N PHE A 221 6.93 5.25 2.92
CA PHE A 221 6.70 4.20 3.94
C PHE A 221 5.24 4.08 4.38
N LEU A 222 4.35 4.94 3.87
CA LEU A 222 2.92 4.95 4.23
C LEU A 222 2.04 4.03 3.38
N GLY A 223 2.58 3.41 2.33
CA GLY A 223 1.81 2.63 1.36
C GLY A 223 0.95 1.51 1.97
N ASP A 224 0.17 0.83 1.12
CA ASP A 224 -0.74 -0.25 1.54
C ASP A 224 0.00 -1.45 2.13
N ALA A 225 -0.77 -2.42 2.64
CA ALA A 225 -0.28 -3.70 3.14
C ALA A 225 0.66 -4.44 2.18
N ASP A 226 0.55 -4.18 0.87
CA ASP A 226 1.38 -4.77 -0.18
C ASP A 226 2.79 -4.14 -0.28
N SER A 227 3.06 -3.07 0.47
CA SER A 227 4.33 -2.36 0.46
C SER A 227 5.42 -3.22 1.11
N LYS A 228 6.16 -3.96 0.28
CA LYS A 228 7.13 -4.97 0.71
C LYS A 228 8.29 -4.42 1.54
N TRP A 229 8.58 -3.12 1.46
CA TRP A 229 9.70 -2.45 2.11
C TRP A 229 9.36 -1.77 3.44
N THR A 230 8.08 -1.69 3.82
CA THR A 230 7.69 -1.11 5.11
C THR A 230 7.35 -2.20 6.14
N SER A 231 7.38 -1.82 7.41
CA SER A 231 6.88 -2.61 8.53
C SER A 231 5.78 -1.81 9.23
N GLU A 232 4.88 -2.47 9.96
CA GLU A 232 3.79 -1.76 10.67
C GLU A 232 4.33 -0.69 11.63
N ASP A 233 5.42 -1.00 12.31
CA ASP A 233 6.12 -0.03 13.16
C ASP A 233 6.77 1.10 12.35
N GLY A 234 7.42 0.78 11.22
CA GLY A 234 8.01 1.79 10.34
C GLY A 234 6.95 2.75 9.78
N LYS A 235 5.78 2.23 9.43
CA LYS A 235 4.62 3.02 8.98
C LYS A 235 4.12 3.97 10.08
N LYS A 236 4.07 3.50 11.34
CA LYS A 236 3.73 4.36 12.49
C LYS A 236 4.78 5.46 12.68
N SER A 237 6.06 5.12 12.69
CA SER A 237 7.14 6.11 12.84
C SER A 237 7.13 7.14 11.70
N ALA A 238 6.86 6.71 10.45
CA ALA A 238 6.72 7.60 9.30
C ALA A 238 5.51 8.53 9.43
N THR A 239 4.37 8.01 9.92
CA THR A 239 3.17 8.79 10.18
C THR A 239 3.44 9.85 11.25
N ASP A 240 4.08 9.46 12.36
CA ASP A 240 4.45 10.38 13.44
C ASP A 240 5.39 11.49 12.96
N LEU A 241 6.37 11.16 12.12
CA LEU A 241 7.26 12.13 11.51
C LEU A 241 6.52 13.11 10.59
N LEU A 242 5.60 12.62 9.75
CA LEU A 242 4.78 13.48 8.89
C LEU A 242 3.85 14.40 9.70
N LEU A 243 3.33 13.93 10.84
CA LEU A 243 2.58 14.77 11.78
C LEU A 243 3.45 15.88 12.37
N VAL A 244 4.69 15.56 12.78
CA VAL A 244 5.67 16.56 13.26
C VAL A 244 5.98 17.58 12.17
N LEU A 245 6.23 17.13 10.94
CA LEU A 245 6.49 18.02 9.80
C LEU A 245 5.31 18.94 9.51
N ASN A 246 4.08 18.45 9.63
CA ASN A 246 2.88 19.27 9.43
C ASN A 246 2.58 20.21 10.60
N GLN A 247 2.99 19.87 11.82
CA GLN A 247 2.92 20.74 13.00
C GLN A 247 3.95 21.87 12.93
N ASN A 248 5.17 21.55 12.52
CA ASN A 248 6.27 22.52 12.39
C ASN A 248 6.15 23.40 11.13
N GLY A 249 5.30 23.02 10.18
CA GLY A 249 5.01 23.81 8.98
C GLY A 249 3.76 24.67 9.14
N SER A 250 3.58 25.63 8.22
CA SER A 250 2.28 26.31 8.08
C SER A 250 1.19 25.26 7.81
N LYS A 251 0.04 25.38 8.50
CA LYS A 251 -1.13 24.50 8.31
C LYS A 251 -1.33 24.19 6.82
N ASN A 252 -1.22 22.89 6.46
CA ASN A 252 -1.33 22.35 5.10
C ASN A 252 -0.06 22.42 4.21
N SER A 253 1.10 22.07 4.77
CA SER A 253 2.38 22.05 4.04
C SER A 253 2.35 21.19 2.76
N VAL A 254 1.59 20.09 2.75
CA VAL A 254 1.50 19.21 1.58
C VAL A 254 0.87 19.94 0.40
N ALA A 255 -0.20 20.71 0.62
CA ALA A 255 -0.84 21.48 -0.45
C ALA A 255 0.11 22.52 -1.08
N LYS A 256 0.97 23.14 -0.26
CA LYS A 256 1.99 24.09 -0.72
C LYS A 256 3.01 23.44 -1.66
N TYR A 257 3.42 22.21 -1.35
CA TYR A 257 4.49 21.50 -2.05
C TYR A 257 4.03 20.41 -3.01
N ALA A 258 2.73 20.13 -3.10
CA ALA A 258 2.22 19.03 -3.90
C ALA A 258 2.60 19.15 -5.38
N LYS A 259 2.56 20.35 -5.95
CA LYS A 259 2.99 20.57 -7.34
C LYS A 259 4.46 20.16 -7.51
N GLU A 260 5.33 20.62 -6.63
CA GLU A 260 6.77 20.33 -6.67
C GLU A 260 7.05 18.84 -6.48
N ILE A 261 6.40 18.20 -5.50
CA ILE A 261 6.53 16.75 -5.25
C ILE A 261 6.09 15.97 -6.50
N LEU A 262 4.92 16.29 -7.06
CA LEU A 262 4.39 15.60 -8.23
C LEU A 262 5.21 15.85 -9.50
N GLU A 263 5.70 17.06 -9.73
CA GLU A 263 6.51 17.40 -10.91
C GLU A 263 7.91 16.79 -10.88
N ILE A 264 8.56 16.74 -9.72
CA ILE A 264 9.94 16.29 -9.56
C ILE A 264 10.00 14.78 -9.29
N ASN A 265 9.15 14.25 -8.40
CA ASN A 265 9.31 12.89 -7.87
C ASN A 265 8.32 11.86 -8.45
N VAL A 266 7.26 12.29 -9.15
CA VAL A 266 6.26 11.36 -9.70
C VAL A 266 6.24 11.42 -11.22
N LYS A 267 5.94 12.58 -11.79
CA LYS A 267 5.77 12.81 -13.23
C LYS A 267 6.89 12.22 -14.10
N PRO A 268 8.20 12.37 -13.79
CA PRO A 268 9.25 11.86 -14.67
C PRO A 268 9.21 10.33 -14.85
N HIS A 269 8.83 9.60 -13.80
CA HIS A 269 8.78 8.15 -13.83
C HIS A 269 7.58 7.62 -14.64
N PHE A 270 6.48 8.37 -14.67
CA PHE A 270 5.29 8.05 -15.48
C PHE A 270 5.38 8.56 -16.92
N GLN A 271 6.11 9.65 -17.19
CA GLN A 271 6.24 10.22 -18.54
C GLN A 271 7.05 9.36 -19.50
N ILE A 272 8.05 8.63 -19.01
CA ILE A 272 8.89 7.77 -19.85
C ILE A 272 8.05 6.69 -20.53
N ALA A 273 7.00 6.18 -19.87
CA ALA A 273 6.05 5.26 -20.47
C ALA A 273 5.37 5.83 -21.73
N VAL A 274 5.08 7.14 -21.75
CA VAL A 274 4.44 7.82 -22.89
C VAL A 274 5.42 8.07 -24.04
N SER A 275 6.68 8.43 -23.75
CA SER A 275 7.71 8.61 -24.78
C SER A 275 8.12 7.28 -25.40
N SER A 276 8.23 6.21 -24.62
CA SER A 276 8.50 4.85 -25.10
C SER A 276 7.36 4.35 -25.99
N LYS A 277 6.11 4.53 -25.56
CA LYS A 277 4.90 4.21 -26.35
C LYS A 277 4.83 5.03 -27.64
N ARG A 278 5.12 6.34 -27.58
CA ARG A 278 5.20 7.20 -28.77
C ARG A 278 6.33 6.79 -29.69
N GLU A 279 7.49 6.38 -29.20
CA GLU A 279 8.61 5.94 -30.03
C GLU A 279 8.31 4.59 -30.71
N VAL A 280 7.62 3.67 -30.03
CA VAL A 280 7.09 2.44 -30.66
C VAL A 280 6.09 2.81 -31.77
N ILE A 281 5.11 3.69 -31.51
CA ILE A 281 4.15 4.16 -32.52
C ILE A 281 4.86 4.89 -33.67
N ARG A 282 5.87 5.74 -33.39
CA ARG A 282 6.63 6.48 -34.41
C ARG A 282 7.48 5.55 -35.27
N ARG A 283 7.96 4.44 -34.72
CA ARG A 283 8.62 3.35 -35.47
C ARG A 283 7.64 2.54 -36.30
N GLU A 284 6.38 2.41 -35.87
CA GLU A 284 5.30 1.79 -36.63
C GLU A 284 4.87 2.66 -37.82
N GLU A 285 4.77 3.99 -37.64
CA GLU A 285 4.39 4.94 -38.70
C GLU A 285 5.51 5.21 -39.71
N ARG A 286 6.78 5.20 -39.28
CA ARG A 286 7.96 5.26 -40.17
C ARG A 286 8.28 3.89 -40.74
N GLY A 287 7.29 3.30 -41.42
CA GLY A 287 7.39 2.03 -42.11
C GLY A 287 8.77 1.85 -42.74
N SER A 288 9.55 0.95 -42.14
CA SER A 288 10.70 0.37 -42.81
C SER A 288 10.14 -0.36 -44.03
N PHE A 289 10.27 0.27 -45.19
CA PHE A 289 10.10 -0.35 -46.50
C PHE A 289 10.99 -1.60 -46.53
N GLY A 290 10.42 -2.78 -46.25
CA GLY A 290 11.05 -4.05 -46.62
C GLY A 290 11.06 -5.17 -45.59
N VAL A 291 10.78 -4.95 -44.30
CA VAL A 291 10.82 -6.05 -43.31
C VAL A 291 9.43 -6.33 -42.74
N LYS A 292 8.79 -7.40 -43.25
CA LYS A 292 7.56 -7.98 -42.67
C LYS A 292 7.88 -8.52 -41.26
N LYS A 293 7.88 -7.67 -40.23
CA LYS A 293 7.88 -8.16 -38.84
C LYS A 293 6.62 -8.98 -38.63
N THR A 294 6.79 -10.25 -38.25
CA THR A 294 5.70 -11.16 -37.90
C THR A 294 4.93 -10.60 -36.70
N LYS A 295 3.62 -10.87 -36.62
CA LYS A 295 2.72 -10.38 -35.54
C LYS A 295 3.29 -10.64 -34.13
N LYS A 296 3.98 -11.77 -33.95
CA LYS A 296 4.64 -12.20 -32.72
C LYS A 296 5.74 -11.23 -32.21
N ASN A 297 6.47 -10.55 -33.09
CA ASN A 297 7.49 -9.57 -32.68
C ASN A 297 6.90 -8.21 -32.30
N ARG A 298 5.64 -7.93 -32.65
CA ARG A 298 4.97 -6.67 -32.28
C ARG A 298 4.48 -6.74 -30.84
N ASP A 299 3.85 -7.86 -30.47
CA ASP A 299 3.29 -8.06 -29.13
C ASP A 299 4.40 -8.06 -28.04
N LEU A 300 5.59 -8.58 -28.36
CA LEU A 300 6.76 -8.58 -27.46
C LEU A 300 7.31 -7.17 -27.18
N ASP A 301 7.36 -6.30 -28.19
CA ASP A 301 7.87 -4.92 -28.05
C ASP A 301 6.88 -4.07 -27.22
N HIS A 302 5.57 -4.27 -27.42
CA HIS A 302 4.52 -3.61 -26.62
C HIS A 302 4.55 -4.07 -25.16
N GLN A 303 4.70 -5.36 -24.88
CA GLN A 303 4.72 -5.87 -23.51
C GLN A 303 5.95 -5.37 -22.72
N GLN A 304 7.12 -5.28 -23.37
CA GLN A 304 8.34 -4.73 -22.77
C GLN A 304 8.22 -3.24 -22.39
N VAL A 305 7.40 -2.46 -23.09
CA VAL A 305 7.15 -1.05 -22.76
C VAL A 305 6.35 -0.90 -21.46
N PHE A 306 5.45 -1.82 -21.17
CA PHE A 306 4.66 -1.80 -19.94
C PHE A 306 5.36 -2.46 -18.76
N GLU A 307 6.18 -3.48 -19.03
CA GLU A 307 7.01 -4.12 -18.02
C GLU A 307 8.04 -3.11 -17.51
N ASN A 308 8.90 -2.55 -18.38
CA ASN A 308 10.07 -1.75 -17.99
C ASN A 308 9.77 -0.29 -17.59
N GLN A 309 8.64 -0.04 -16.93
CA GLN A 309 8.29 1.31 -16.50
C GLN A 309 9.10 1.70 -15.25
N PRO A 310 9.74 2.88 -15.21
CA PRO A 310 10.64 3.27 -14.12
C PRO A 310 9.98 3.26 -12.73
N TRP A 311 8.70 3.63 -12.65
CA TRP A 311 7.95 3.64 -11.38
C TRP A 311 7.66 2.23 -10.82
N LYS A 312 7.93 1.15 -11.58
CA LYS A 312 7.80 -0.24 -11.10
C LYS A 312 9.11 -0.87 -10.66
N TYR A 313 10.24 -0.43 -11.22
CA TYR A 313 11.55 -1.07 -10.99
C TYR A 313 12.62 -0.15 -10.43
N GLU A 314 12.63 1.12 -10.84
CA GLU A 314 13.65 2.08 -10.41
C GLU A 314 13.24 2.81 -9.14
N VAL A 315 11.97 3.19 -9.03
CA VAL A 315 11.39 3.94 -7.91
C VAL A 315 10.07 3.29 -7.53
N VAL A 316 10.14 2.16 -6.84
CA VAL A 316 8.99 1.32 -6.45
C VAL A 316 8.02 2.04 -5.51
N GLU A 317 8.53 3.00 -4.75
CA GLU A 317 7.77 3.81 -3.81
C GLU A 317 6.96 4.93 -4.48
N CYS A 318 7.17 5.17 -5.78
CA CYS A 318 6.58 6.30 -6.51
C CYS A 318 5.05 6.31 -6.40
N VAL A 319 4.42 5.13 -6.51
CA VAL A 319 2.96 4.98 -6.36
C VAL A 319 2.50 5.32 -4.94
N ALA A 320 3.21 4.86 -3.91
CA ALA A 320 2.84 5.15 -2.52
C ALA A 320 2.96 6.65 -2.20
N VAL A 321 4.00 7.31 -2.70
CA VAL A 321 4.16 8.77 -2.59
C VAL A 321 3.00 9.47 -3.30
N PHE A 322 2.68 9.07 -4.52
CA PHE A 322 1.57 9.64 -5.29
C PHE A 322 0.21 9.51 -4.59
N GLU A 323 -0.11 8.30 -4.11
CA GLU A 323 -1.31 8.00 -3.34
C GLU A 323 -1.41 8.88 -2.09
N TRP A 324 -0.31 8.97 -1.33
CA TRP A 324 -0.27 9.80 -0.13
C TRP A 324 -0.48 11.27 -0.44
N VAL A 325 0.27 11.86 -1.38
CA VAL A 325 0.13 13.29 -1.74
C VAL A 325 -1.33 13.59 -2.12
N CYS A 326 -1.92 12.76 -2.99
CA CYS A 326 -3.30 12.97 -3.42
C CYS A 326 -4.29 12.81 -2.26
N SER A 327 -4.05 11.91 -1.30
CA SER A 327 -4.91 11.73 -0.13
C SER A 327 -4.97 12.99 0.75
N GLN A 328 -3.85 13.72 0.87
CA GLN A 328 -3.74 14.91 1.73
C GLN A 328 -4.34 16.18 1.12
N LEU A 329 -4.45 16.25 -0.21
CA LEU A 329 -5.00 17.41 -0.90
C LEU A 329 -6.51 17.56 -0.67
N LYS A 330 -6.98 18.77 -0.41
CA LYS A 330 -8.42 19.09 -0.38
C LYS A 330 -8.96 19.30 -1.81
N ASP A 331 -10.28 19.33 -1.94
CA ASP A 331 -10.99 19.47 -3.22
C ASP A 331 -10.52 20.69 -4.02
N SER A 332 -10.39 21.85 -3.36
CA SER A 332 -9.90 23.09 -3.99
C SER A 332 -8.42 23.04 -4.40
N GLU A 333 -7.64 22.11 -3.86
CA GLU A 333 -6.19 22.01 -4.03
C GLU A 333 -5.81 21.00 -5.12
N ILE A 334 -6.74 20.15 -5.57
CA ILE A 334 -6.52 19.21 -6.66
C ILE A 334 -6.52 19.94 -8.02
N ILE A 335 -7.41 20.92 -8.22
CA ILE A 335 -7.61 21.60 -9.51
C ILE A 335 -6.28 22.16 -10.09
N PRO A 336 -5.42 22.85 -9.32
CA PRO A 336 -4.14 23.36 -9.83
C PRO A 336 -3.17 22.28 -10.30
N VAL A 337 -3.20 21.09 -9.68
CA VAL A 337 -2.29 19.97 -9.97
C VAL A 337 -2.96 18.84 -10.77
N GLN A 338 -4.21 19.01 -11.19
CA GLN A 338 -5.00 17.98 -11.86
C GLN A 338 -4.32 17.41 -13.12
N HIS A 339 -3.59 18.27 -13.84
CA HIS A 339 -2.83 17.93 -15.04
C HIS A 339 -1.64 16.98 -14.77
N LEU A 340 -1.25 16.78 -13.52
CA LEU A 340 -0.25 15.81 -13.06
C LEU A 340 -0.91 14.56 -12.48
N VAL A 341 -2.06 14.73 -11.82
CA VAL A 341 -2.80 13.65 -11.16
C VAL A 341 -3.50 12.75 -12.19
N ILE A 342 -4.31 13.33 -13.08
CA ILE A 342 -5.14 12.58 -14.04
C ILE A 342 -4.31 11.67 -14.94
N PRO A 343 -3.21 12.12 -15.59
CA PRO A 343 -2.41 11.23 -16.43
C PRO A 343 -1.79 10.07 -15.66
N THR A 344 -1.39 10.30 -14.40
CA THR A 344 -0.82 9.27 -13.52
C THR A 344 -1.87 8.22 -13.16
N VAL A 345 -3.07 8.65 -12.77
CA VAL A 345 -4.20 7.74 -12.50
C VAL A 345 -4.55 6.91 -13.73
N LEU A 346 -4.67 7.54 -14.91
CA LEU A 346 -4.95 6.84 -16.16
C LEU A 346 -3.84 5.84 -16.51
N ALA A 347 -2.57 6.21 -16.34
CA ALA A 347 -1.45 5.30 -16.58
C ALA A 347 -1.51 4.05 -15.70
N MET A 348 -1.90 4.20 -14.42
CA MET A 348 -2.11 3.07 -13.52
C MET A 348 -3.31 2.21 -13.93
N MET A 349 -4.44 2.84 -14.32
CA MET A 349 -5.64 2.12 -14.77
C MET A 349 -5.41 1.37 -16.10
N ASP A 350 -4.59 1.91 -16.98
CA ASP A 350 -4.23 1.30 -18.27
C ASP A 350 -3.15 0.20 -18.14
N ASP A 351 -2.60 0.00 -16.95
CA ASP A 351 -1.54 -0.99 -16.73
C ASP A 351 -2.02 -2.42 -16.99
N TYR A 352 -1.11 -3.33 -17.34
CA TYR A 352 -1.45 -4.75 -17.54
C TYR A 352 -1.48 -5.51 -16.22
N ASP A 353 -0.71 -5.07 -15.22
CA ASP A 353 -0.65 -5.68 -13.90
C ASP A 353 -1.94 -5.36 -13.12
N PRO A 354 -2.72 -6.37 -12.70
CA PRO A 354 -3.94 -6.18 -11.93
C PRO A 354 -3.76 -5.37 -10.64
N ILE A 355 -2.59 -5.44 -10.00
CA ILE A 355 -2.30 -4.74 -8.74
C ILE A 355 -2.32 -3.23 -8.98
N TYR A 356 -1.61 -2.75 -10.00
CA TYR A 356 -1.58 -1.33 -10.32
C TYR A 356 -2.89 -0.85 -10.94
N LYS A 357 -3.57 -1.70 -11.72
CA LYS A 357 -4.88 -1.39 -12.28
C LYS A 357 -5.93 -1.18 -11.18
N SER A 358 -6.02 -2.09 -10.22
CA SER A 358 -6.97 -1.96 -9.09
C SER A 358 -6.66 -0.73 -8.23
N ARG A 359 -5.39 -0.46 -7.94
CA ARG A 359 -4.94 0.76 -7.25
C ARG A 359 -5.29 2.02 -8.04
N GLY A 360 -5.08 2.03 -9.35
CA GLY A 360 -5.45 3.14 -10.22
C GLY A 360 -6.95 3.43 -10.19
N ILE A 361 -7.79 2.38 -10.20
CA ILE A 361 -9.25 2.52 -10.10
C ILE A 361 -9.66 3.06 -8.72
N ARG A 362 -9.06 2.57 -7.64
CA ARG A 362 -9.32 3.09 -6.28
C ARG A 362 -8.94 4.56 -6.17
N MET A 363 -7.78 4.93 -6.69
CA MET A 363 -7.32 6.32 -6.75
C MET A 363 -8.22 7.22 -7.59
N PHE A 364 -8.74 6.70 -8.71
CA PHE A 364 -9.75 7.39 -9.48
C PHE A 364 -11.00 7.70 -8.63
N ARG A 365 -11.53 6.71 -7.88
CA ARG A 365 -12.69 6.96 -7.00
C ARG A 365 -12.36 7.96 -5.89
N ASP A 366 -11.25 7.77 -5.19
CA ASP A 366 -10.92 8.56 -4.00
C ASP A 366 -10.46 9.98 -4.29
N VAL A 367 -9.90 10.22 -5.48
CA VAL A 367 -9.36 11.52 -5.86
C VAL A 367 -10.21 12.18 -6.94
N VAL A 368 -10.49 11.50 -8.04
CA VAL A 368 -11.20 12.11 -9.17
C VAL A 368 -12.68 12.28 -8.85
N LEU A 369 -13.37 11.22 -8.41
CA LEU A 369 -14.82 11.31 -8.16
C LEU A 369 -15.16 12.11 -6.90
N LYS A 370 -14.38 11.96 -5.82
CA LYS A 370 -14.68 12.65 -4.55
C LYS A 370 -14.22 14.11 -4.50
N LYS A 371 -13.13 14.47 -5.19
CA LYS A 371 -12.48 15.79 -5.03
C LYS A 371 -12.67 16.73 -6.22
N LEU A 372 -13.07 16.22 -7.39
CA LEU A 372 -13.42 17.06 -8.54
C LEU A 372 -14.94 17.16 -8.67
N THR A 373 -15.42 18.33 -9.10
CA THR A 373 -16.85 18.48 -9.38
C THR A 373 -17.20 17.81 -10.70
N ALA A 374 -18.47 17.41 -10.85
CA ALA A 374 -18.99 16.91 -12.13
C ALA A 374 -18.73 17.89 -13.29
N GLN A 375 -18.76 19.19 -13.02
CA GLN A 375 -18.47 20.22 -14.02
C GLN A 375 -17.01 20.18 -14.48
N ASP A 376 -16.06 19.99 -13.57
CA ASP A 376 -14.63 19.90 -13.90
C ASP A 376 -14.34 18.69 -14.80
N ILE A 377 -14.97 17.55 -14.49
CA ILE A 377 -14.82 16.31 -15.27
C ILE A 377 -15.48 16.44 -16.66
N ARG A 378 -16.62 17.14 -16.76
CA ARG A 378 -17.30 17.38 -18.04
C ARG A 378 -16.52 18.35 -18.93
N VAL A 379 -16.05 19.48 -18.39
CA VAL A 379 -15.33 20.51 -19.16
C VAL A 379 -14.00 19.98 -19.68
N SER A 380 -13.32 19.14 -18.90
CA SER A 380 -12.07 18.49 -19.32
C SER A 380 -12.26 17.38 -20.37
N GLY A 381 -13.50 16.96 -20.65
CA GLY A 381 -13.79 15.85 -21.56
C GLY A 381 -13.37 14.48 -21.03
N LEU A 382 -12.96 14.40 -19.77
CA LEU A 382 -12.40 13.18 -19.18
C LEU A 382 -13.46 12.16 -18.80
N GLY A 383 -14.71 12.58 -18.63
CA GLY A 383 -15.80 11.68 -18.25
C GLY A 383 -15.95 10.46 -19.17
N ASN A 384 -15.90 10.68 -20.49
CA ASN A 384 -15.97 9.59 -21.45
C ASN A 384 -14.67 8.76 -21.48
N VAL A 385 -13.51 9.39 -21.29
CA VAL A 385 -12.22 8.67 -21.22
C VAL A 385 -12.23 7.68 -20.06
N PHE A 386 -12.60 8.14 -18.86
CA PHE A 386 -12.70 7.28 -17.69
C PHE A 386 -13.76 6.20 -17.85
N PHE A 387 -14.90 6.53 -18.45
CA PHE A 387 -15.95 5.53 -18.72
C PHE A 387 -15.43 4.41 -19.63
N GLU A 388 -14.76 4.74 -20.74
CA GLU A 388 -14.19 3.73 -21.64
C GLU A 388 -13.08 2.90 -20.97
N THR A 389 -12.17 3.55 -20.21
CA THR A 389 -11.11 2.84 -19.47
C THR A 389 -11.71 1.87 -18.44
N LEU A 390 -12.70 2.30 -17.66
CA LEU A 390 -13.39 1.44 -16.70
C LEU A 390 -14.19 0.34 -17.36
N ARG A 391 -14.82 0.62 -18.51
CA ARG A 391 -15.55 -0.39 -19.30
C ARG A 391 -14.62 -1.51 -19.73
N ILE A 392 -13.41 -1.19 -20.20
CA ILE A 392 -12.39 -2.18 -20.54
C ILE A 392 -12.00 -3.00 -19.29
N CYS A 393 -11.91 -2.37 -18.12
CA CYS A 393 -11.62 -3.05 -16.85
C CYS A 393 -12.65 -4.13 -16.50
N LEU A 394 -13.93 -3.99 -16.90
CA LEU A 394 -14.98 -4.99 -16.66
C LEU A 394 -14.75 -6.31 -17.40
N SER A 395 -13.89 -6.32 -18.44
CA SER A 395 -13.53 -7.53 -19.18
C SER A 395 -12.41 -8.35 -18.52
N HIS A 396 -11.85 -7.90 -17.39
CA HIS A 396 -10.74 -8.58 -16.71
C HIS A 396 -11.19 -9.78 -15.85
N HIS A 397 -11.70 -10.83 -16.50
CA HIS A 397 -12.15 -12.08 -15.87
C HIS A 397 -11.01 -13.00 -15.38
N SER A 398 -9.79 -12.49 -15.25
CA SER A 398 -8.68 -13.22 -14.62
C SER A 398 -8.44 -12.77 -13.18
N SER A 399 -8.87 -11.55 -12.84
CA SER A 399 -8.45 -10.79 -11.67
C SER A 399 -9.67 -10.19 -10.96
N PRO A 400 -10.22 -10.85 -9.93
CA PRO A 400 -11.44 -10.39 -9.25
C PRO A 400 -11.25 -9.04 -8.54
N GLU A 401 -10.04 -8.72 -8.12
CA GLU A 401 -9.69 -7.44 -7.48
C GLU A 401 -9.96 -6.24 -8.40
N VAL A 402 -9.64 -6.36 -9.68
CA VAL A 402 -9.91 -5.30 -10.68
C VAL A 402 -11.40 -5.10 -10.83
N LEU A 403 -12.19 -6.18 -10.94
CA LEU A 403 -13.64 -6.09 -11.08
C LEU A 403 -14.29 -5.49 -9.83
N ARG A 404 -13.80 -5.87 -8.65
CA ARG A 404 -14.32 -5.39 -7.36
C ARG A 404 -14.20 -3.88 -7.21
N GLU A 405 -13.14 -3.29 -7.77
CA GLU A 405 -12.95 -1.84 -7.79
C GLU A 405 -13.63 -1.19 -9.00
N ALA A 406 -13.64 -1.83 -10.17
CA ALA A 406 -14.14 -1.28 -11.43
C ALA A 406 -15.66 -1.09 -11.45
N TYR A 407 -16.43 -2.06 -10.96
CA TYR A 407 -17.89 -1.98 -10.93
C TYR A 407 -18.42 -0.78 -10.13
N PRO A 408 -18.05 -0.60 -8.85
CA PRO A 408 -18.50 0.58 -8.11
C PRO A 408 -17.95 1.87 -8.73
N ALA A 409 -16.71 1.88 -9.24
CA ALA A 409 -16.14 3.06 -9.88
C ALA A 409 -16.93 3.54 -11.09
N ILE A 410 -17.33 2.63 -11.99
CA ILE A 410 -18.02 3.00 -13.23
C ILE A 410 -19.46 3.43 -12.96
N ILE A 411 -20.12 2.81 -11.99
CA ILE A 411 -21.48 3.19 -11.56
C ILE A 411 -21.44 4.58 -10.91
N GLU A 412 -20.52 4.81 -9.97
CA GLU A 412 -20.35 6.10 -9.29
C GLU A 412 -19.97 7.22 -10.27
N LEU A 413 -19.18 6.91 -11.31
CA LEU A 413 -18.89 7.85 -12.40
C LEU A 413 -20.16 8.24 -13.18
N VAL A 414 -21.03 7.27 -13.49
CA VAL A 414 -22.29 7.57 -14.18
C VAL A 414 -23.21 8.42 -13.30
N ASP A 415 -23.34 8.08 -12.01
CA ASP A 415 -24.15 8.83 -11.05
C ASP A 415 -23.63 10.26 -10.83
N THR A 416 -22.30 10.44 -10.88
CA THR A 416 -21.68 11.76 -10.73
C THR A 416 -21.87 12.60 -11.99
N LEU A 417 -21.78 11.99 -13.17
CA LEU A 417 -21.79 12.71 -14.44
C LEU A 417 -23.14 12.87 -15.08
N GLU A 418 -24.13 12.05 -14.75
CA GLU A 418 -25.43 12.05 -15.42
C GLU A 418 -26.55 12.18 -14.39
N LEU A 419 -27.65 12.85 -14.76
CA LEU A 419 -28.83 12.89 -13.89
C LEU A 419 -29.47 11.50 -13.86
N LYS A 420 -29.83 10.99 -12.67
CA LYS A 420 -30.52 9.70 -12.53
C LYS A 420 -31.78 9.66 -13.43
N GLY A 421 -31.91 8.60 -14.22
CA GLY A 421 -33.03 8.42 -15.17
C GLY A 421 -32.93 9.23 -16.46
N SER A 422 -31.87 10.03 -16.65
CA SER A 422 -31.58 10.65 -17.96
C SER A 422 -31.32 9.60 -19.03
N ARG A 423 -31.53 9.97 -20.30
CA ARG A 423 -31.27 9.09 -21.43
C ARG A 423 -29.81 8.64 -21.46
N GLU A 424 -28.88 9.55 -21.17
CA GLU A 424 -27.45 9.32 -21.17
C GLU A 424 -27.03 8.37 -20.04
N SER A 425 -27.58 8.54 -18.83
CA SER A 425 -27.40 7.61 -17.72
C SER A 425 -27.88 6.20 -18.10
N VAL A 426 -29.11 6.08 -18.60
CA VAL A 426 -29.68 4.78 -18.99
C VAL A 426 -28.84 4.11 -20.07
N VAL A 427 -28.34 4.84 -21.08
CA VAL A 427 -27.47 4.29 -22.12
C VAL A 427 -26.15 3.76 -21.53
N LYS A 428 -25.50 4.51 -20.63
CA LYS A 428 -24.25 4.07 -20.00
C LYS A 428 -24.46 2.86 -19.09
N LEU A 429 -25.50 2.86 -18.26
CA LEU A 429 -25.87 1.73 -17.39
C LEU A 429 -26.25 0.49 -18.21
N SER A 430 -26.92 0.68 -19.35
CA SER A 430 -27.25 -0.39 -20.30
C SER A 430 -25.99 -1.08 -20.83
N ILE A 431 -24.96 -0.30 -21.17
CA ILE A 431 -23.67 -0.84 -21.61
C ILE A 431 -23.01 -1.66 -20.48
N ILE A 432 -23.05 -1.17 -19.24
CA ILE A 432 -22.51 -1.92 -18.08
C ILE A 432 -23.27 -3.23 -17.87
N MET A 433 -24.59 -3.22 -18.02
CA MET A 433 -25.42 -4.43 -17.90
C MET A 433 -25.09 -5.44 -19.01
N GLU A 434 -24.94 -5.00 -20.26
CA GLU A 434 -24.68 -5.88 -21.40
C GLU A 434 -23.23 -6.43 -21.40
N GLU A 435 -22.24 -5.53 -21.31
CA GLU A 435 -20.83 -5.88 -21.44
C GLU A 435 -20.20 -6.35 -20.12
N GLY A 436 -20.62 -5.79 -18.99
CA GLY A 436 -20.13 -6.16 -17.66
C GLY A 436 -20.85 -7.38 -17.10
N ILE A 437 -22.16 -7.25 -16.88
CA ILE A 437 -22.94 -8.28 -16.18
C ILE A 437 -23.26 -9.48 -17.08
N ILE A 438 -24.02 -9.28 -18.16
CA ILE A 438 -24.54 -10.39 -18.98
C ILE A 438 -23.38 -11.14 -19.65
N ARG A 439 -22.50 -10.41 -20.34
CA ARG A 439 -21.32 -11.02 -20.95
C ARG A 439 -20.36 -11.58 -19.91
N GLY A 440 -20.14 -10.87 -18.79
CA GLY A 440 -19.23 -11.33 -17.75
C GLY A 440 -19.70 -12.61 -17.07
N LEU A 441 -20.99 -12.73 -16.73
CA LEU A 441 -21.55 -13.97 -16.16
C LEU A 441 -21.45 -15.13 -17.16
N ARG A 442 -21.79 -14.91 -18.43
CA ARG A 442 -21.65 -15.94 -19.48
C ARG A 442 -20.23 -16.49 -19.57
N LEU A 443 -19.21 -15.65 -19.38
CA LEU A 443 -17.81 -16.04 -19.40
C LEU A 443 -17.33 -16.63 -18.07
N ALA A 444 -17.95 -16.25 -16.96
CA ALA A 444 -17.55 -16.65 -15.61
C ALA A 444 -18.21 -17.96 -15.14
N ILE A 445 -19.37 -18.35 -15.70
CA ILE A 445 -20.03 -19.62 -15.38
C ILE A 445 -19.06 -20.79 -15.69
N GLY A 446 -18.80 -21.62 -14.68
CA GLY A 446 -17.79 -22.69 -14.73
C GLY A 446 -16.35 -22.24 -14.42
N GLY A 447 -16.14 -20.96 -14.10
CA GLY A 447 -14.85 -20.36 -13.79
C GLY A 447 -14.60 -20.13 -12.29
N LYS A 448 -13.86 -19.05 -11.96
CA LYS A 448 -13.51 -18.69 -10.58
C LYS A 448 -14.72 -18.09 -9.85
N LEU A 449 -15.10 -18.68 -8.71
CA LEU A 449 -16.24 -18.23 -7.88
C LEU A 449 -16.14 -16.75 -7.49
N GLU A 450 -14.95 -16.25 -7.16
CA GLU A 450 -14.74 -14.85 -6.78
C GLU A 450 -15.18 -13.85 -7.86
N ILE A 451 -15.08 -14.22 -9.13
CA ILE A 451 -15.51 -13.38 -10.25
C ILE A 451 -17.03 -13.37 -10.31
N ILE A 452 -17.66 -14.55 -10.25
CA ILE A 452 -19.12 -14.69 -10.24
C ILE A 452 -19.70 -13.87 -9.08
N ARG A 453 -19.17 -14.04 -7.86
CA ARG A 453 -19.61 -13.28 -6.68
C ARG A 453 -19.50 -11.78 -6.87
N THR A 454 -18.43 -11.31 -7.52
CA THR A 454 -18.22 -9.88 -7.77
C THR A 454 -19.25 -9.33 -8.76
N ILE A 455 -19.52 -10.07 -9.85
CA ILE A 455 -20.49 -9.66 -10.86
C ILE A 455 -21.92 -9.70 -10.31
N VAL A 456 -22.33 -10.83 -9.71
CA VAL A 456 -23.67 -11.02 -9.14
C VAL A 456 -23.96 -9.97 -8.06
N ARG A 457 -23.00 -9.65 -7.18
CA ARG A 457 -23.16 -8.62 -6.15
C ARG A 457 -23.50 -7.23 -6.72
N THR A 458 -23.11 -6.95 -7.97
CA THR A 458 -23.36 -5.65 -8.62
C THR A 458 -24.75 -5.56 -9.26
N VAL A 459 -25.43 -6.70 -9.46
CA VAL A 459 -26.73 -6.75 -10.15
C VAL A 459 -27.80 -5.91 -9.46
N PRO A 460 -28.03 -6.01 -8.14
CA PRO A 460 -29.06 -5.21 -7.47
C PRO A 460 -28.90 -3.70 -7.71
N ASP A 461 -27.68 -3.18 -7.53
CA ASP A 461 -27.38 -1.76 -7.69
C ASP A 461 -27.72 -1.26 -9.12
N LEU A 462 -27.40 -2.06 -10.14
CA LEU A 462 -27.71 -1.70 -11.54
C LEU A 462 -29.20 -1.81 -11.87
N ILE A 463 -29.90 -2.81 -11.32
CA ILE A 463 -31.34 -2.97 -11.51
C ILE A 463 -32.09 -1.78 -10.87
N ASP A 464 -31.68 -1.37 -9.67
CA ASP A 464 -32.28 -0.24 -8.94
C ASP A 464 -32.00 1.11 -9.62
N GLN A 465 -30.89 1.25 -10.35
CA GLN A 465 -30.60 2.45 -11.13
C GLN A 465 -31.29 2.47 -12.51
N LEU A 466 -31.42 1.31 -13.16
CA LEU A 466 -32.13 1.20 -14.45
C LEU A 466 -33.65 1.23 -14.30
N GLU A 467 -34.18 0.84 -13.14
CA GLU A 467 -35.61 0.80 -12.83
C GLU A 467 -36.39 0.07 -13.93
N ALA A 468 -37.46 0.65 -14.47
CA ALA A 468 -38.28 0.05 -15.53
C ALA A 468 -37.49 -0.30 -16.81
N CYS A 469 -36.35 0.36 -17.07
CA CYS A 469 -35.50 0.04 -18.22
C CYS A 469 -34.76 -1.30 -18.06
N SER A 470 -34.69 -1.87 -16.85
CA SER A 470 -34.09 -3.19 -16.62
C SER A 470 -34.89 -4.34 -17.25
N ILE A 471 -36.19 -4.14 -17.54
CA ILE A 471 -37.09 -5.16 -18.10
C ILE A 471 -36.57 -5.75 -19.42
N LYS A 472 -35.84 -4.98 -20.24
CA LYS A 472 -35.25 -5.50 -21.49
C LYS A 472 -34.16 -6.56 -21.27
N TYR A 473 -33.58 -6.61 -20.08
CA TYR A 473 -32.53 -7.54 -19.68
C TYR A 473 -33.05 -8.69 -18.83
N LEU A 474 -34.36 -8.76 -18.60
CA LEU A 474 -34.98 -9.71 -17.69
C LEU A 474 -34.62 -11.17 -18.04
N GLU A 475 -34.79 -11.56 -19.31
CA GLU A 475 -34.49 -12.91 -19.78
C GLU A 475 -33.04 -13.33 -19.51
N PRO A 476 -32.01 -12.64 -20.04
CA PRO A 476 -30.63 -13.06 -19.83
C PRO A 476 -30.21 -12.99 -18.36
N VAL A 477 -30.66 -11.99 -17.60
CA VAL A 477 -30.26 -11.84 -16.19
C VAL A 477 -30.86 -12.96 -15.34
N VAL A 478 -32.17 -13.23 -15.47
CA VAL A 478 -32.83 -14.30 -14.70
C VAL A 478 -32.23 -15.65 -15.05
N VAL A 479 -32.10 -15.98 -16.34
CA VAL A 479 -31.56 -17.27 -16.78
C VAL A 479 -30.14 -17.50 -16.26
N LEU A 480 -29.25 -16.52 -16.39
CA LEU A 480 -27.85 -16.66 -15.95
C LEU A 480 -27.73 -16.75 -14.43
N ILE A 481 -28.46 -15.93 -13.67
CA ILE A 481 -28.38 -15.98 -12.20
C ILE A 481 -29.02 -17.26 -11.66
N SER A 482 -30.12 -17.72 -12.25
CA SER A 482 -30.73 -19.01 -11.93
C SER A 482 -29.78 -20.18 -12.24
N GLU A 483 -29.05 -20.13 -13.35
CA GLU A 483 -28.03 -21.14 -13.68
C GLU A 483 -26.90 -21.15 -12.65
N VAL A 484 -26.40 -19.98 -12.23
CA VAL A 484 -25.38 -19.86 -11.18
C VAL A 484 -25.90 -20.41 -9.84
N LEU A 485 -27.17 -20.13 -9.50
CA LEU A 485 -27.81 -20.65 -8.28
C LEU A 485 -27.90 -22.19 -8.27
N GLU A 486 -28.22 -22.79 -9.43
CA GLU A 486 -28.29 -24.24 -9.62
C GLU A 486 -26.91 -24.92 -9.55
N LEU A 487 -25.88 -24.37 -10.21
CA LEU A 487 -24.60 -25.05 -10.41
C LEU A 487 -23.69 -25.08 -9.17
N HIS A 488 -23.87 -24.17 -8.20
CA HIS A 488 -22.94 -24.00 -7.08
C HIS A 488 -23.40 -24.67 -5.77
N GLU A 489 -23.63 -25.98 -5.83
CA GLU A 489 -24.22 -26.81 -4.76
C GLU A 489 -23.51 -26.75 -3.38
N HIS A 490 -22.24 -26.35 -3.36
CA HIS A 490 -21.41 -26.32 -2.15
C HIS A 490 -20.97 -24.91 -1.74
N ASP A 491 -21.35 -23.90 -2.51
CA ASP A 491 -20.99 -22.51 -2.23
C ASP A 491 -22.21 -21.66 -1.88
N PHE A 492 -22.63 -21.80 -0.63
CA PHE A 492 -23.79 -21.10 -0.07
C PHE A 492 -23.65 -19.57 -0.13
N GLU A 493 -22.42 -19.03 -0.15
CA GLU A 493 -22.20 -17.58 -0.25
C GLU A 493 -22.58 -17.07 -1.66
N THR A 494 -22.16 -17.77 -2.72
CA THR A 494 -22.55 -17.41 -4.09
C THR A 494 -24.05 -17.60 -4.30
N GLN A 495 -24.62 -18.69 -3.79
CA GLN A 495 -26.07 -18.93 -3.87
C GLN A 495 -26.87 -17.85 -3.15
N LEU A 496 -26.42 -17.39 -1.99
CA LEU A 496 -27.06 -16.30 -1.25
C LEU A 496 -27.03 -14.98 -2.05
N LEU A 497 -25.90 -14.65 -2.68
CA LEU A 497 -25.80 -13.47 -3.55
C LEU A 497 -26.74 -13.57 -4.76
N CYS A 498 -26.90 -14.76 -5.33
CA CYS A 498 -27.85 -15.00 -6.41
C CYS A 498 -29.29 -14.79 -5.95
N CYS A 499 -29.65 -15.27 -4.75
CA CYS A 499 -30.98 -15.06 -4.18
C CYS A 499 -31.28 -13.56 -4.04
N HIS A 500 -30.40 -12.79 -3.39
CA HIS A 500 -30.60 -11.34 -3.25
C HIS A 500 -30.67 -10.61 -4.61
N SER A 501 -29.90 -11.07 -5.60
CA SER A 501 -29.95 -10.50 -6.95
C SER A 501 -31.28 -10.79 -7.65
N LEU A 502 -31.78 -12.03 -7.53
CA LEU A 502 -33.09 -12.40 -8.06
C LEU A 502 -34.22 -11.68 -7.31
N GLU A 503 -34.11 -11.46 -6.00
CA GLU A 503 -35.08 -10.69 -5.23
C GLU A 503 -35.20 -9.24 -5.76
N SER A 504 -34.08 -8.55 -5.98
CA SER A 504 -34.07 -7.21 -6.60
C SER A 504 -34.69 -7.24 -8.01
N VAL A 505 -34.35 -8.25 -8.83
CA VAL A 505 -34.93 -8.41 -10.17
C VAL A 505 -36.44 -8.65 -10.11
N VAL A 506 -36.93 -9.52 -9.22
CA VAL A 506 -38.36 -9.80 -9.05
C VAL A 506 -39.10 -8.57 -8.55
N ALA A 507 -38.53 -7.83 -7.60
CA ALA A 507 -39.13 -6.62 -7.04
C ALA A 507 -39.26 -5.51 -8.09
N THR A 508 -38.24 -5.30 -8.92
CA THR A 508 -38.21 -4.20 -9.90
C THR A 508 -38.87 -4.58 -11.23
N CYS A 509 -38.70 -5.82 -11.70
CA CYS A 509 -39.26 -6.31 -12.97
C CYS A 509 -40.59 -7.07 -12.81
N TRP A 510 -41.29 -6.86 -11.70
CA TRP A 510 -42.53 -7.57 -11.34
C TRP A 510 -43.58 -7.64 -12.46
N PRO A 511 -43.80 -6.64 -13.35
CA PRO A 511 -44.86 -6.72 -14.35
C PRO A 511 -44.68 -7.86 -15.37
N ARG A 512 -43.45 -8.34 -15.57
CA ARG A 512 -43.13 -9.38 -16.56
C ARG A 512 -42.46 -10.62 -15.97
N ILE A 513 -42.30 -10.67 -14.64
CA ILE A 513 -41.60 -11.78 -13.98
C ILE A 513 -42.37 -13.10 -14.05
N HIS A 514 -43.69 -13.06 -14.21
CA HIS A 514 -44.55 -14.25 -14.35
C HIS A 514 -44.14 -15.15 -15.52
N LEU A 515 -43.46 -14.63 -16.54
CA LEU A 515 -42.95 -15.43 -17.66
C LEU A 515 -41.72 -16.29 -17.27
N TYR A 516 -41.07 -15.95 -16.17
CA TYR A 516 -39.84 -16.58 -15.69
C TYR A 516 -40.02 -17.22 -14.31
N CYS A 517 -41.24 -17.25 -13.76
CA CYS A 517 -41.49 -17.79 -12.43
C CYS A 517 -41.07 -19.25 -12.31
N CYS A 518 -41.35 -20.08 -13.32
CA CYS A 518 -40.96 -21.48 -13.35
C CYS A 518 -39.42 -21.65 -13.29
N VAL A 519 -38.69 -20.77 -13.99
CA VAL A 519 -37.21 -20.81 -14.05
C VAL A 519 -36.61 -20.48 -12.69
N ILE A 520 -37.10 -19.42 -12.05
CA ILE A 520 -36.66 -19.00 -10.72
C ILE A 520 -37.01 -20.08 -9.69
N LEU A 521 -38.25 -20.57 -9.70
CA LEU A 521 -38.73 -21.58 -8.77
C LEU A 521 -37.97 -22.90 -8.91
N LYS A 522 -37.70 -23.35 -10.14
CA LYS A 522 -36.84 -24.52 -10.41
C LYS A 522 -35.45 -24.35 -9.80
N ALA A 523 -34.82 -23.19 -10.00
CA ALA A 523 -33.49 -22.92 -9.45
C ALA A 523 -33.49 -22.88 -7.92
N CYS A 524 -34.51 -22.27 -7.31
CA CYS A 524 -34.71 -22.28 -5.86
C CYS A 524 -34.91 -23.70 -5.33
N ALA A 525 -35.73 -24.50 -5.99
CA ALA A 525 -35.99 -25.89 -5.62
C ALA A 525 -34.72 -26.74 -5.71
N ALA A 526 -33.92 -26.57 -6.75
CA ALA A 526 -32.63 -27.24 -6.88
C ALA A 526 -31.69 -26.85 -5.71
N ALA A 527 -31.44 -25.55 -5.50
CA ALA A 527 -30.61 -25.06 -4.41
C ALA A 527 -31.09 -25.55 -3.03
N TRP A 528 -32.41 -25.62 -2.82
CA TRP A 528 -33.03 -26.13 -1.60
C TRP A 528 -32.75 -27.61 -1.38
N VAL A 529 -32.86 -28.45 -2.43
CA VAL A 529 -32.54 -29.88 -2.34
C VAL A 529 -31.08 -30.08 -1.96
N HIS A 530 -30.15 -29.30 -2.51
CA HIS A 530 -28.74 -29.36 -2.12
C HIS A 530 -28.54 -28.96 -0.66
N LEU A 531 -29.25 -27.93 -0.19
CA LEU A 531 -29.23 -27.49 1.20
C LEU A 531 -29.75 -28.55 2.18
N ASP A 532 -30.87 -29.20 1.86
CA ASP A 532 -31.47 -30.26 2.67
C ASP A 532 -30.57 -31.51 2.74
N ARG A 533 -29.97 -31.91 1.60
CA ARG A 533 -28.99 -33.00 1.55
C ARG A 533 -27.76 -32.70 2.41
N ALA A 534 -27.25 -31.47 2.37
CA ALA A 534 -26.13 -31.04 3.20
C ALA A 534 -26.48 -31.06 4.69
N SER A 535 -27.70 -30.64 5.07
CA SER A 535 -28.18 -30.70 6.45
C SER A 535 -28.26 -32.13 6.98
N LYS A 536 -28.86 -33.04 6.21
CA LYS A 536 -29.00 -34.46 6.57
C LYS A 536 -27.67 -35.21 6.66
N ALA A 537 -26.65 -34.78 5.91
CA ALA A 537 -25.30 -35.33 5.99
C ALA A 537 -24.62 -34.96 7.33
N GLU A 538 -24.76 -33.73 7.80
CA GLU A 538 -24.13 -33.26 9.04
C GLU A 538 -24.79 -33.78 10.31
N GLU A 539 -26.11 -34.02 10.31
CA GLU A 539 -26.80 -34.68 11.43
C GLU A 539 -26.22 -36.07 11.72
N LYS A 540 -25.69 -36.75 10.69
CA LYS A 540 -24.99 -38.04 10.81
C LYS A 540 -23.53 -37.88 11.26
N ASP A 541 -22.87 -36.80 10.87
CA ASP A 541 -21.48 -36.47 11.21
C ASP A 541 -21.40 -35.44 12.36
N THR A 542 -21.85 -35.85 13.56
CA THR A 542 -21.98 -34.99 14.76
C THR A 542 -20.66 -34.41 15.31
N ARG A 543 -19.51 -34.64 14.67
CA ARG A 543 -18.17 -34.36 15.23
C ARG A 543 -17.47 -33.11 14.68
N LEU A 544 -18.01 -32.41 13.68
CA LEU A 544 -17.41 -31.18 13.14
C LEU A 544 -18.48 -30.17 12.64
N ILE A 545 -19.36 -29.72 13.54
CA ILE A 545 -20.24 -28.59 13.23
C ILE A 545 -19.41 -27.30 13.31
N ASN A 546 -19.04 -26.76 12.16
CA ASN A 546 -18.37 -25.46 12.07
C ASN A 546 -19.44 -24.36 12.15
N SER A 547 -19.40 -23.49 13.17
CA SER A 547 -20.45 -22.48 13.42
C SER A 547 -20.70 -21.54 12.23
N LYS A 548 -19.66 -21.28 11.42
CA LYS A 548 -19.74 -20.43 10.23
C LYS A 548 -20.58 -21.05 9.10
N THR A 549 -20.48 -22.37 8.87
CA THR A 549 -21.24 -23.04 7.79
C THR A 549 -22.72 -23.16 8.15
N THR A 550 -23.02 -23.41 9.43
CA THR A 550 -24.40 -23.42 9.94
C THR A 550 -25.09 -22.07 9.76
N SER A 551 -24.40 -20.95 10.04
CA SER A 551 -24.95 -19.61 9.85
C SER A 551 -25.22 -19.29 8.37
N SER A 552 -24.28 -19.58 7.46
CA SER A 552 -24.48 -19.33 6.02
C SER A 552 -25.67 -20.11 5.44
N ARG A 553 -25.88 -21.36 5.91
CA ARG A 553 -27.02 -22.18 5.48
C ARG A 553 -28.35 -21.65 5.99
N GLY A 554 -28.42 -21.23 7.25
CA GLY A 554 -29.61 -20.59 7.81
C GLY A 554 -29.99 -19.35 7.01
N ASN A 555 -29.00 -18.51 6.67
CA ASN A 555 -29.21 -17.32 5.84
C ASN A 555 -29.72 -17.68 4.44
N LEU A 556 -29.11 -18.67 3.78
CA LEU A 556 -29.57 -19.13 2.46
C LEU A 556 -30.99 -19.71 2.50
N ARG A 557 -31.33 -20.46 3.55
CA ARG A 557 -32.68 -21.00 3.74
C ARG A 557 -33.72 -19.88 3.79
N SER A 558 -33.44 -18.87 4.63
CA SER A 558 -34.30 -17.69 4.77
C SER A 558 -34.39 -16.89 3.47
N ALA A 559 -33.29 -16.76 2.73
CA ALA A 559 -33.28 -16.03 1.46
C ALA A 559 -34.05 -16.77 0.35
N LEU A 560 -33.93 -18.11 0.27
CA LEU A 560 -34.71 -18.91 -0.68
C LEU A 560 -36.21 -18.82 -0.38
N GLN A 561 -36.61 -18.93 0.89
CA GLN A 561 -37.99 -18.74 1.32
C GLN A 561 -38.48 -17.32 1.03
N GLY A 562 -37.66 -16.30 1.32
CA GLY A 562 -37.94 -14.90 1.01
C GLY A 562 -38.21 -14.68 -0.48
N LEU A 563 -37.32 -15.15 -1.35
CA LEU A 563 -37.47 -15.09 -2.79
C LEU A 563 -38.73 -15.81 -3.29
N VAL A 564 -39.01 -17.02 -2.82
CA VAL A 564 -40.21 -17.79 -3.20
C VAL A 564 -41.49 -17.09 -2.73
N SER A 565 -41.51 -16.54 -1.51
CA SER A 565 -42.65 -15.78 -0.99
C SER A 565 -42.91 -14.51 -1.79
N LEU A 566 -41.84 -13.80 -2.19
CA LEU A 566 -41.92 -12.62 -3.05
C LEU A 566 -42.46 -13.01 -4.44
N LEU A 567 -41.97 -14.13 -5.00
CA LEU A 567 -42.43 -14.64 -6.29
C LEU A 567 -43.92 -15.01 -6.24
N GLN A 568 -44.38 -15.65 -5.16
CA GLN A 568 -45.79 -15.99 -4.96
C GLN A 568 -46.67 -14.74 -4.86
N LYS A 569 -46.21 -13.71 -4.13
CA LYS A 569 -46.92 -12.44 -4.00
C LYS A 569 -47.06 -11.71 -5.34
N VAL A 570 -46.04 -11.78 -6.19
CA VAL A 570 -46.01 -11.08 -7.48
C VAL A 570 -46.74 -11.85 -8.58
N CYS A 571 -46.54 -13.17 -8.67
CA CYS A 571 -47.09 -13.99 -9.74
C CYS A 571 -48.49 -14.52 -9.45
N GLY A 572 -48.90 -14.58 -8.17
CA GLY A 572 -50.22 -15.06 -7.76
C GLY A 572 -50.53 -16.45 -8.30
N ASP A 573 -51.65 -16.57 -9.00
CA ASP A 573 -52.14 -17.85 -9.53
C ASP A 573 -51.20 -18.47 -10.57
N ALA A 574 -50.38 -17.68 -11.28
CA ALA A 574 -49.46 -18.19 -12.30
C ALA A 574 -48.39 -19.15 -11.75
N MET A 575 -48.10 -19.08 -10.44
CA MET A 575 -47.13 -19.95 -9.77
C MET A 575 -47.77 -21.17 -9.11
N ARG A 576 -49.11 -21.19 -8.97
CA ARG A 576 -49.81 -22.22 -8.17
C ARG A 576 -49.59 -23.62 -8.73
N ASP A 577 -49.73 -23.78 -10.05
CA ASP A 577 -49.58 -25.08 -10.72
C ASP A 577 -48.17 -25.67 -10.52
N ASP A 578 -47.14 -24.84 -10.59
CA ASP A 578 -45.75 -25.27 -10.37
C ASP A 578 -45.46 -25.58 -8.89
N ALA A 579 -46.03 -24.81 -7.96
CA ALA A 579 -45.91 -25.06 -6.54
C ALA A 579 -46.59 -26.38 -6.14
N ASP A 580 -47.78 -26.63 -6.67
CA ASP A 580 -48.51 -27.89 -6.48
C ASP A 580 -47.76 -29.07 -7.08
N LEU A 581 -47.11 -28.88 -8.24
CA LEU A 581 -46.23 -29.89 -8.84
C LEU A 581 -45.05 -30.22 -7.91
N LEU A 582 -44.37 -29.23 -7.33
CA LEU A 582 -43.28 -29.47 -6.36
C LEU A 582 -43.76 -30.23 -5.12
N LEU A 583 -44.91 -29.86 -4.56
CA LEU A 583 -45.49 -30.57 -3.41
C LEU A 583 -45.89 -32.01 -3.76
N SER A 584 -46.36 -32.24 -4.99
CA SER A 584 -46.69 -33.59 -5.47
C SER A 584 -45.45 -34.48 -5.66
N LEU A 585 -44.28 -33.89 -5.91
CA LEU A 585 -43.02 -34.61 -6.05
C LEU A 585 -42.46 -35.03 -4.69
N ASP A 586 -42.37 -34.11 -3.73
CA ASP A 586 -41.90 -34.38 -2.36
C ASP A 586 -42.39 -33.28 -1.39
N ALA A 587 -43.52 -33.53 -0.74
CA ALA A 587 -44.12 -32.59 0.21
C ALA A 587 -43.24 -32.35 1.45
N ASP A 588 -42.45 -33.34 1.88
CA ASP A 588 -41.60 -33.23 3.06
C ASP A 588 -40.40 -32.30 2.79
N VAL A 589 -39.83 -32.39 1.58
CA VAL A 589 -38.69 -31.55 1.18
C VAL A 589 -39.13 -30.14 0.79
N PHE A 590 -40.17 -29.98 -0.04
CA PHE A 590 -40.56 -28.68 -0.60
C PHE A 590 -41.60 -27.94 0.23
N GLY A 591 -42.34 -28.62 1.11
CA GLY A 591 -43.30 -27.98 2.01
C GLY A 591 -42.71 -26.81 2.80
N PRO A 592 -41.54 -26.96 3.44
CA PRO A 592 -40.93 -25.84 4.16
C PRO A 592 -40.36 -24.73 3.25
N LEU A 593 -40.05 -25.00 1.98
CA LEU A 593 -39.63 -23.97 1.01
C LEU A 593 -40.82 -23.08 0.62
N LEU A 594 -41.98 -23.70 0.42
CA LEU A 594 -43.23 -23.04 0.00
C LEU A 594 -44.05 -22.50 1.19
N ALA A 595 -43.68 -22.84 2.42
CA ALA A 595 -44.31 -22.32 3.61
C ALA A 595 -44.13 -20.79 3.66
N ILE A 596 -45.26 -20.08 3.55
CA ILE A 596 -45.31 -18.63 3.64
C ILE A 596 -44.80 -18.25 5.03
N ALA A 597 -43.71 -17.48 5.09
CA ALA A 597 -43.37 -16.75 6.30
C ALA A 597 -44.46 -15.67 6.47
N GLU A 598 -45.45 -15.95 7.32
CA GLU A 598 -46.51 -14.99 7.68
C GLU A 598 -45.96 -13.68 8.25
#